data_AF-A0A1S8ZU01-F1
#
_entry.id   AF-A0A1S8ZU01-F1
#
_cell.length_a   1.000
_cell.length_b   1.000
_cell.length_c   1.000
_cell.angle_alpha   90.00
_cell.angle_beta   90.00
_cell.angle_gamma   90.00
#
_symmetry.space_group_name_H-M   'P 1'
#
loop_
_entity.id
_entity.type
_entity.pdbx_description
1 polymer ?
#
loop_
_entity_poly.entity_id
_entity_poly.type
_entity_poly.pdbx_seq_one_letter_code
_entity_poly.pdbx_strand_id
1 'polypeptide(L)'
;MSSPEDLGLNVIATVILFFIFLIALSGIVAILIYSRKKMSTTTIIDERGIRYLNTFNKRVIKDLPWSSFAKREKPEDVFESTKYDVISTTPFKSFYDQFYWPVLIDNKITIHNDAFLGRHFFVMFYANRLELIRTFLLGVAHYRPDITVDPIVFSNHYIDPKTYNIDYRQRNLIRILAVLFCVLVLGLIYYFVE
;
A
#
# COMPACT_ATOMS: atom_id res chain seq x y z
N MET A 1 -39.06 -38.27 -14.77
CA MET A 1 -39.32 -38.55 -13.35
C MET A 1 -38.05 -39.12 -12.77
N SER A 2 -37.35 -38.37 -11.92
CA SER A 2 -36.14 -38.85 -11.23
C SER A 2 -36.52 -39.96 -10.23
N SER A 3 -35.69 -40.99 -10.12
CA SER A 3 -35.90 -42.09 -9.15
C SER A 3 -35.87 -41.55 -7.71
N PRO A 4 -36.63 -42.11 -6.75
CA PRO A 4 -36.51 -41.78 -5.33
C PRO A 4 -35.07 -41.89 -4.80
N GLU A 5 -34.28 -42.80 -5.38
CA GLU A 5 -32.86 -42.98 -5.05
C GLU A 5 -32.00 -41.79 -5.54
N ASP A 6 -32.28 -41.25 -6.73
CA ASP A 6 -31.60 -40.06 -7.26
C ASP A 6 -31.91 -38.81 -6.40
N LEU A 7 -33.14 -38.72 -5.89
CA LEU A 7 -33.56 -37.65 -5.00
C LEU A 7 -32.81 -37.71 -3.66
N GLY A 8 -32.69 -38.92 -3.08
CA GLY A 8 -31.93 -39.13 -1.84
C GLY A 8 -30.44 -38.82 -1.99
N LEU A 9 -29.83 -39.24 -3.10
CA LEU A 9 -28.42 -38.96 -3.39
C LEU A 9 -28.14 -37.47 -3.56
N ASN A 10 -29.03 -36.73 -4.23
CA ASN A 10 -28.92 -35.28 -4.40
C ASN A 10 -29.05 -34.51 -3.08
N VAL A 11 -29.93 -34.94 -2.18
CA VAL A 11 -30.07 -34.33 -0.84
C VAL A 11 -28.79 -34.56 -0.02
N ILE A 12 -28.26 -35.78 -0.01
CA ILE A 12 -27.00 -36.10 0.69
C ILE A 12 -25.84 -35.28 0.13
N ALA A 13 -25.70 -35.21 -1.20
CA ALA A 13 -24.65 -34.41 -1.84
C ALA A 13 -24.76 -32.92 -1.50
N THR A 14 -25.98 -32.37 -1.47
CA THR A 14 -26.23 -30.98 -1.11
C THR A 14 -25.86 -30.69 0.34
N VAL A 15 -26.20 -31.60 1.27
CA VAL A 15 -25.83 -31.49 2.69
C VAL A 15 -24.31 -31.54 2.86
N ILE A 16 -23.63 -32.44 2.17
CA ILE A 16 -22.16 -32.54 2.20
C ILE A 16 -21.51 -31.25 1.67
N LEU A 17 -21.98 -30.72 0.53
CA LEU A 17 -21.49 -29.45 -0.02
C LEU A 17 -21.72 -28.27 0.93
N PHE A 18 -22.85 -28.23 1.61
CA PHE A 18 -23.15 -27.22 2.62
C PHE A 18 -22.16 -27.26 3.79
N PHE A 19 -21.82 -28.45 4.29
CA PHE A 19 -20.81 -28.59 5.35
C PHE A 19 -19.40 -28.22 4.88
N ILE A 20 -19.01 -28.60 3.65
CA ILE A 20 -17.73 -28.17 3.06
C ILE A 20 -17.68 -26.64 2.96
N PHE A 21 -18.77 -26.02 2.51
CA PHE A 21 -18.89 -24.57 2.44
C PHE A 21 -18.79 -23.92 3.83
N LEU A 22 -19.46 -24.45 4.85
CA LEU A 22 -19.36 -23.94 6.22
C LEU A 22 -17.95 -24.06 6.80
N ILE A 23 -17.26 -25.18 6.56
CA ILE A 23 -15.87 -25.36 6.97
C ILE A 23 -14.98 -24.33 6.27
N ALA A 24 -15.12 -24.16 4.95
CA ALA A 24 -14.37 -23.16 4.19
C ALA A 24 -14.64 -21.73 4.73
N LEU A 25 -15.91 -21.39 4.97
CA LEU A 25 -16.30 -20.08 5.51
C LEU A 25 -15.72 -19.85 6.91
N SER A 26 -15.78 -20.85 7.79
CA SER A 26 -15.19 -20.75 9.14
C SER A 26 -13.67 -20.58 9.08
N GLY A 27 -13.00 -21.27 8.15
CA GLY A 27 -11.57 -21.10 7.89
C GLY A 27 -11.22 -19.68 7.43
N ILE A 28 -12.00 -19.12 6.50
CA ILE A 28 -11.86 -17.72 6.06
C ILE A 28 -12.03 -16.76 7.24
N VAL A 29 -13.06 -16.95 8.06
CA VAL A 29 -13.31 -16.11 9.24
C VAL A 29 -12.16 -16.21 10.24
N ALA A 30 -11.64 -17.42 10.50
CA ALA A 30 -10.50 -17.63 11.39
C ALA A 30 -9.24 -16.94 10.87
N ILE A 31 -8.96 -17.03 9.57
CA ILE A 31 -7.84 -16.32 8.92
C ILE A 31 -8.01 -14.81 9.05
N LEU A 32 -9.22 -14.28 8.85
CA LEU A 32 -9.51 -12.85 9.02
C LEU A 32 -9.29 -12.38 10.47
N ILE A 33 -9.72 -13.16 11.46
CA ILE A 33 -9.51 -12.84 12.89
C ILE A 33 -8.02 -12.92 13.25
N TYR A 34 -7.31 -13.94 12.77
CA TYR A 34 -5.88 -14.09 13.04
C TYR A 34 -5.07 -12.95 12.39
N SER A 35 -5.34 -12.66 11.11
CA SER A 35 -4.67 -11.60 10.38
C SER A 35 -4.91 -10.23 11.00
N ARG A 36 -6.12 -9.95 11.50
CA ARG A 36 -6.46 -8.72 12.25
C ARG A 36 -5.48 -8.39 13.37
N LYS A 37 -4.87 -9.39 14.04
CA LYS A 37 -3.90 -9.14 15.12
C LYS A 37 -2.58 -8.54 14.63
N LYS A 38 -2.21 -8.80 13.37
CA LYS A 38 -0.95 -8.37 12.74
C LYS A 38 -1.13 -7.21 11.75
N MET A 39 -2.36 -6.74 11.52
CA MET A 39 -2.66 -5.65 10.58
C MET A 39 -2.28 -4.28 11.13
N SER A 40 -1.55 -3.49 10.36
CA SER A 40 -1.43 -2.05 10.61
C SER A 40 -2.58 -1.33 9.91
N THR A 41 -3.50 -0.77 10.70
CA THR A 41 -4.71 -0.10 10.21
C THR A 41 -4.61 1.40 10.26
N THR A 42 -3.57 1.97 10.88
CA THR A 42 -3.33 3.41 10.92
C THR A 42 -1.84 3.68 10.96
N THR A 43 -1.39 4.62 10.13
CA THR A 43 -0.03 5.14 10.13
C THR A 43 -0.08 6.57 10.67
N ILE A 44 0.71 6.85 11.70
CA ILE A 44 0.89 8.19 12.26
C ILE A 44 2.31 8.61 11.95
N ILE A 45 2.48 9.83 11.42
CA ILE A 45 3.77 10.44 11.16
C ILE A 45 3.78 11.77 11.90
N ASP A 46 4.75 11.95 12.80
CA ASP A 46 4.83 13.09 13.70
C ASP A 46 6.29 13.40 14.07
N GLU A 47 6.51 14.24 15.07
CA GLU A 47 7.84 14.64 15.53
C GLU A 47 8.70 13.49 16.08
N ARG A 48 8.10 12.35 16.45
CA ARG A 48 8.82 11.20 17.00
C ARG A 48 9.31 10.28 15.90
N GLY A 49 8.56 10.17 14.81
CA GLY A 49 8.86 9.26 13.72
C GLY A 49 7.61 8.76 13.02
N ILE A 50 7.67 7.50 12.58
CA ILE A 50 6.54 6.80 11.96
C ILE A 50 6.07 5.68 12.88
N ARG A 51 4.80 5.74 13.26
CA ARG A 51 4.15 4.74 14.12
C ARG A 51 3.02 4.04 13.39
N TYR A 52 3.10 2.72 13.38
CA TYR A 52 2.12 1.83 12.78
C TYR A 52 1.26 1.25 13.89
N LEU A 53 0.00 1.67 13.92
CA LEU A 53 -0.97 1.24 14.91
C LEU A 53 -1.92 0.20 14.31
N ASN A 54 -2.39 -0.67 15.20
CA ASN A 54 -3.53 -1.53 14.96
C ASN A 54 -4.69 -1.04 15.82
N THR A 55 -5.64 -0.37 15.19
CA THR A 55 -6.83 0.17 15.85
C THR A 55 -7.78 -0.90 16.35
N PHE A 56 -7.75 -2.13 15.80
CA PHE A 56 -8.58 -3.23 16.30
C PHE A 56 -8.17 -3.69 17.70
N ASN A 57 -6.87 -3.62 18.02
CA ASN A 57 -6.35 -4.05 19.32
C ASN A 57 -5.64 -2.95 20.12
N LYS A 58 -5.64 -1.71 19.60
CA LYS A 58 -4.98 -0.51 20.17
C LYS A 58 -3.49 -0.71 20.45
N ARG A 59 -2.80 -1.56 19.68
CA ARG A 59 -1.36 -1.81 19.85
C ARG A 59 -0.53 -1.11 18.78
N VAL A 60 0.66 -0.67 19.19
CA VAL A 60 1.73 -0.27 18.27
C VAL A 60 2.34 -1.55 17.70
N ILE A 61 2.26 -1.73 16.39
CA ILE A 61 2.87 -2.87 15.68
C ILE A 61 4.34 -2.59 15.39
N LYS A 62 4.62 -1.36 14.96
CA LYS A 62 5.96 -0.94 14.57
C LYS A 62 6.14 0.53 14.87
N ASP A 63 7.29 0.86 15.41
CA ASP A 63 7.71 2.23 15.71
C ASP A 63 9.06 2.46 15.01
N LEU A 64 9.14 3.53 14.23
CA LEU A 64 10.32 3.93 13.48
C LEU A 64 10.64 5.37 13.86
N PRO A 65 11.40 5.59 14.94
CA PRO A 65 11.80 6.93 15.32
C PRO A 65 12.72 7.54 14.25
N TRP A 66 12.73 8.86 14.09
CA TRP A 66 13.59 9.53 13.09
C TRP A 66 15.09 9.21 13.26
N SER A 67 15.51 8.95 14.50
CA SER A 67 16.88 8.51 14.83
C SER A 67 17.23 7.14 14.25
N SER A 68 16.23 6.27 14.01
CA SER A 68 16.45 4.96 13.41
C SER A 68 16.72 5.02 11.91
N PHE A 69 16.42 6.13 11.23
CA PHE A 69 16.67 6.21 9.79
C PHE A 69 18.18 6.13 9.52
N ALA A 70 18.59 5.44 8.48
CA ALA A 70 20.00 5.31 8.15
C ALA A 70 20.24 5.81 6.72
N LYS A 71 21.46 6.24 6.47
CA LYS A 71 21.93 6.43 5.10
C LYS A 71 22.07 5.07 4.45
N ARG A 72 21.85 5.03 3.14
CA ARG A 72 22.01 3.81 2.38
C ARG A 72 23.50 3.50 2.31
N GLU A 73 23.88 2.31 2.76
CA GLU A 73 25.21 1.80 2.49
C GLU A 73 25.35 1.61 0.98
N LYS A 74 26.51 1.97 0.42
CA LYS A 74 26.78 1.73 -1.00
C LYS A 74 26.64 0.23 -1.25
N PRO A 75 25.77 -0.21 -2.16
CA PRO A 75 25.71 -1.63 -2.49
C PRO A 75 27.07 -2.05 -3.06
N GLU A 76 27.55 -3.22 -2.64
CA GLU A 76 28.73 -3.86 -3.24
C GLU A 76 28.44 -4.30 -4.70
N ASP A 77 27.15 -4.42 -5.07
CA ASP A 77 26.69 -4.82 -6.40
C ASP A 77 26.24 -3.62 -7.27
N VAL A 78 26.83 -3.55 -8.48
CA VAL A 78 27.06 -2.37 -9.33
C VAL A 78 25.86 -1.90 -10.18
N PHE A 79 24.62 -2.36 -9.95
CA PHE A 79 23.53 -2.17 -10.93
C PHE A 79 22.34 -1.27 -10.55
N GLU A 80 22.23 -0.80 -9.31
CA GLU A 80 21.23 0.23 -8.97
C GLU A 80 21.93 1.56 -8.72
N SER A 81 21.52 2.62 -9.43
CA SER A 81 21.99 3.98 -9.20
C SER A 81 21.48 4.49 -7.84
N THR A 82 22.10 4.03 -6.75
CA THR A 82 21.78 4.39 -5.37
C THR A 82 22.35 5.77 -5.04
N LYS A 83 21.87 6.80 -5.76
CA LYS A 83 22.21 8.19 -5.47
C LYS A 83 21.43 8.73 -4.27
N TYR A 84 20.27 8.13 -3.97
CA TYR A 84 19.33 8.61 -2.97
C TYR A 84 19.05 7.55 -1.90
N ASP A 85 18.88 8.00 -0.66
CA ASP A 85 18.58 7.15 0.49
C ASP A 85 17.12 6.71 0.50
N VAL A 86 16.21 7.61 0.14
CA VAL A 86 14.78 7.34 -0.01
C VAL A 86 14.43 7.29 -1.49
N ILE A 87 13.90 6.15 -1.93
CA ILE A 87 13.44 5.94 -3.31
C ILE A 87 11.99 5.47 -3.33
N SER A 88 11.34 5.64 -4.48
CA SER A 88 10.01 5.10 -4.73
C SER A 88 9.98 4.37 -6.06
N THR A 89 9.41 3.17 -6.08
CA THR A 89 9.21 2.38 -7.30
C THR A 89 7.80 1.80 -7.31
N THR A 90 7.24 1.60 -8.49
CA THR A 90 5.95 0.92 -8.68
C THR A 90 6.23 -0.51 -9.15
N PRO A 91 6.15 -1.53 -8.28
CA PRO A 91 6.38 -2.90 -8.70
C PRO A 91 5.38 -3.32 -9.78
N PHE A 92 5.80 -4.18 -10.71
CA PHE A 92 5.00 -4.60 -11.87
C PHE A 92 3.59 -5.17 -11.53
N LYS A 93 3.40 -5.67 -10.30
CA LYS A 93 2.13 -6.24 -9.80
C LYS A 93 1.39 -5.34 -8.81
N SER A 94 1.82 -4.08 -8.65
CA SER A 94 1.25 -3.13 -7.68
C SER A 94 0.58 -1.96 -8.40
N PHE A 95 -0.61 -1.57 -7.93
CA PHE A 95 -1.27 -0.32 -8.35
C PHE A 95 -0.74 0.91 -7.62
N TYR A 96 0.14 0.72 -6.64
CA TYR A 96 0.63 1.78 -5.77
C TYR A 96 2.15 1.74 -5.66
N ASP A 97 2.73 2.94 -5.57
CA ASP A 97 4.16 3.10 -5.38
C ASP A 97 4.57 2.60 -3.99
N GLN A 98 5.65 1.83 -3.95
CA GLN A 98 6.34 1.43 -2.74
C GLN A 98 7.54 2.35 -2.54
N PHE A 99 7.68 2.83 -1.31
CA PHE A 99 8.79 3.64 -0.84
C PHE A 99 9.76 2.74 -0.11
N TYR A 100 11.05 2.97 -0.30
CA TYR A 100 12.12 2.21 0.34
C TYR A 100 13.09 3.18 1.01
N TRP A 101 13.43 2.89 2.27
CA TRP A 101 14.42 3.65 3.01
C TRP A 101 15.15 2.76 4.03
N PRO A 102 16.46 2.97 4.24
CA PRO A 102 17.21 2.24 5.26
C PRO A 102 16.83 2.67 6.68
N VAL A 103 16.72 1.69 7.57
CA VAL A 103 16.54 1.89 9.01
C VAL A 103 17.45 0.98 9.81
N LEU A 104 18.04 1.52 10.88
CA LEU A 104 18.82 0.81 11.88
C LEU A 104 17.87 0.22 12.92
N ILE A 105 17.73 -1.10 12.92
CA ILE A 105 16.94 -1.86 13.88
C ILE A 105 17.87 -2.93 14.47
N ASP A 106 17.95 -3.01 15.80
CA ASP A 106 18.79 -3.98 16.51
C ASP A 106 20.27 -3.95 16.03
N ASN A 107 20.79 -2.74 15.82
CA ASN A 107 22.15 -2.48 15.33
C ASN A 107 22.46 -3.03 13.92
N LYS A 108 21.42 -3.35 13.14
CA LYS A 108 21.53 -3.80 11.75
C LYS A 108 20.75 -2.88 10.83
N ILE A 109 21.39 -2.46 9.74
CA ILE A 109 20.70 -1.69 8.69
C ILE A 109 19.82 -2.63 7.89
N THR A 110 18.54 -2.27 7.78
CA THR A 110 17.53 -3.00 7.02
C THR A 110 16.79 -2.04 6.10
N ILE A 111 16.45 -2.47 4.89
CA ILE A 111 15.61 -1.67 4.00
C ILE A 111 14.17 -1.82 4.45
N HIS A 112 13.60 -0.76 5.00
CA HIS A 112 12.17 -0.69 5.25
C HIS A 112 11.44 -0.31 3.96
N ASN A 113 10.28 -0.93 3.75
CA ASN A 113 9.39 -0.56 2.67
C ASN A 113 7.97 -0.24 3.17
N ASP A 114 7.36 0.77 2.55
CA ASP A 114 5.96 1.10 2.79
C ASP A 114 5.30 1.72 1.56
N ALA A 115 4.02 1.44 1.36
CA ALA A 115 3.23 2.09 0.32
C ALA A 115 2.35 3.22 0.89
N PHE A 116 2.45 3.51 2.19
CA PHE A 116 1.56 4.38 2.97
C PHE A 116 0.10 3.94 2.85
N LEU A 117 -0.05 2.64 2.93
CA LEU A 117 -1.28 1.90 2.74
C LEU A 117 -1.39 0.96 3.94
N GLY A 118 -2.45 1.10 4.74
CA GLY A 118 -2.66 0.20 5.88
C GLY A 118 -2.56 -1.26 5.42
N ARG A 119 -1.78 -2.08 6.12
CA ARG A 119 -1.60 -3.51 5.84
C ARG A 119 -2.84 -4.30 6.28
N HIS A 120 -3.96 -4.11 5.59
CA HIS A 120 -5.27 -4.71 5.85
C HIS A 120 -6.12 -4.77 4.57
N PHE A 121 -7.15 -5.62 4.52
CA PHE A 121 -7.95 -5.85 3.30
C PHE A 121 -8.77 -4.62 2.83
N PHE A 122 -8.97 -3.61 3.68
CA PHE A 122 -9.68 -2.37 3.33
C PHE A 122 -8.75 -1.25 2.80
N VAL A 123 -7.53 -1.63 2.40
CA VAL A 123 -6.50 -0.70 1.91
C VAL A 123 -6.94 0.22 0.78
N MET A 124 -7.89 -0.22 -0.05
CA MET A 124 -8.44 0.57 -1.16
C MET A 124 -9.14 1.86 -0.70
N PHE A 125 -9.53 1.96 0.59
CA PHE A 125 -10.25 3.10 1.14
C PHE A 125 -9.35 4.10 1.90
N TYR A 126 -8.03 4.00 1.79
CA TYR A 126 -7.11 4.96 2.40
C TYR A 126 -7.18 6.33 1.71
N ALA A 127 -8.07 7.19 2.21
CA ALA A 127 -8.36 8.50 1.61
C ALA A 127 -7.18 9.50 1.70
N ASN A 128 -6.28 9.35 2.68
CA ASN A 128 -5.24 10.34 3.01
C ASN A 128 -3.80 9.90 2.66
N ARG A 129 -3.62 8.88 1.79
CA ARG A 129 -2.27 8.40 1.39
C ARG A 129 -1.34 9.54 0.96
N LEU A 130 -1.85 10.49 0.19
CA LEU A 130 -1.05 11.59 -0.34
C LEU A 130 -0.56 12.53 0.77
N GLU A 131 -1.39 12.78 1.77
CA GLU A 131 -1.01 13.56 2.96
C GLU A 131 0.01 12.82 3.82
N LEU A 132 -0.11 11.49 3.94
CA LEU A 132 0.89 10.67 4.65
C LEU A 132 2.25 10.76 3.95
N ILE A 133 2.29 10.66 2.61
CA ILE A 133 3.53 10.80 1.84
C ILE A 133 4.12 12.20 2.01
N ARG A 134 3.30 13.24 1.89
CA ARG A 134 3.72 14.62 2.15
C ARG A 134 4.31 14.78 3.54
N THR A 135 3.63 14.27 4.57
CA THR A 135 4.05 14.39 5.97
C THR A 135 5.33 13.61 6.22
N PHE A 136 5.47 12.44 5.59
CA PHE A 136 6.71 11.66 5.59
C PHE A 136 7.88 12.45 5.00
N LEU A 137 7.71 13.01 3.80
CA LEU A 137 8.75 13.77 3.12
C LEU A 137 9.16 15.02 3.92
N LEU A 138 8.18 15.71 4.50
CA LEU A 138 8.42 16.86 5.38
C LEU A 138 9.16 16.43 6.66
N GLY A 139 8.78 15.30 7.25
CA GLY A 139 9.43 14.74 8.44
C GLY A 139 10.89 14.34 8.16
N VAL A 140 11.18 13.71 7.02
CA VAL A 140 12.55 13.40 6.59
C VAL A 140 13.36 14.70 6.46
N ALA A 141 12.82 15.70 5.75
CA ALA A 141 13.52 16.97 5.55
C ALA A 141 13.80 17.74 6.85
N HIS A 142 12.88 17.68 7.81
CA HIS A 142 12.98 18.42 9.05
C HIS A 142 13.84 17.71 10.11
N TYR A 143 13.60 16.42 10.33
CA TYR A 143 14.26 15.66 11.41
C TYR A 143 15.53 14.94 10.96
N ARG A 144 15.70 14.69 9.65
CA ARG A 144 16.84 13.98 9.05
C ARG A 144 17.29 14.64 7.74
N PRO A 145 17.72 15.92 7.77
CA PRO A 145 18.16 16.64 6.57
C PRO A 145 19.42 16.02 5.92
N ASP A 146 20.10 15.13 6.63
CA ASP A 146 21.23 14.36 6.11
C ASP A 146 20.80 13.28 5.11
N ILE A 147 19.53 12.87 5.11
CA ILE A 147 18.96 11.83 4.24
C ILE A 147 18.50 12.45 2.93
N THR A 148 18.93 11.83 1.84
CA THR A 148 18.62 12.28 0.47
C THR A 148 17.38 11.55 -0.07
N VAL A 149 16.45 12.32 -0.63
CA VAL A 149 15.24 11.78 -1.27
C VAL A 149 15.35 11.92 -2.77
N ASP A 150 14.97 10.88 -3.50
CA ASP A 150 14.90 10.92 -4.96
C ASP A 150 13.90 11.99 -5.43
N PRO A 151 14.32 12.98 -6.25
CA PRO A 151 13.44 14.01 -6.78
C PRO A 151 12.19 13.48 -7.49
N ILE A 152 12.26 12.28 -8.09
CA ILE A 152 11.10 11.68 -8.80
C ILE A 152 9.91 11.42 -7.86
N VAL A 153 10.18 11.23 -6.56
CA VAL A 153 9.16 11.01 -5.55
C VAL A 153 8.21 12.19 -5.48
N PHE A 154 8.75 13.41 -5.56
CA PHE A 154 7.99 14.66 -5.50
C PHE A 154 7.11 14.82 -6.74
N SER A 155 7.67 14.61 -7.93
CA SER A 155 6.92 14.72 -9.19
C SER A 155 5.79 13.69 -9.30
N ASN A 156 6.06 12.43 -8.96
CA ASN A 156 5.07 11.35 -9.06
C ASN A 156 3.87 11.56 -8.13
N HIS A 157 4.08 12.32 -7.05
CA HIS A 157 3.06 12.58 -6.04
C HIS A 157 2.53 14.03 -6.09
N TYR A 158 2.86 14.82 -7.11
CA TYR A 158 2.40 16.21 -7.22
C TYR A 158 2.76 17.07 -6.00
N ILE A 159 3.92 16.83 -5.40
CA ILE A 159 4.41 17.56 -4.22
C ILE A 159 5.50 18.52 -4.68
N ASP A 160 5.40 19.79 -4.31
CA ASP A 160 6.47 20.77 -4.53
C ASP A 160 7.65 20.47 -3.57
N PRO A 161 8.88 20.21 -4.07
CA PRO A 161 10.02 19.89 -3.22
C PRO A 161 10.50 21.03 -2.32
N LYS A 162 10.11 22.28 -2.59
CA LYS A 162 10.49 23.45 -1.78
C LYS A 162 9.47 23.73 -0.67
N THR A 163 8.19 23.63 -1.00
CA THR A 163 7.10 24.01 -0.08
C THR A 163 6.41 22.81 0.57
N TYR A 164 6.65 21.60 0.05
CA TYR A 164 5.95 20.37 0.42
C TYR A 164 4.43 20.47 0.27
N ASN A 165 3.93 21.40 -0.54
CA ASN A 165 2.51 21.52 -0.82
C ASN A 165 2.12 20.58 -1.96
N ILE A 166 0.93 20.00 -1.84
CA ILE A 166 0.36 19.13 -2.87
C ILE A 166 -0.38 19.98 -3.90
N ASP A 167 -0.05 19.83 -5.17
CA ASP A 167 -0.82 20.41 -6.27
C ASP A 167 -2.05 19.54 -6.61
N TYR A 168 -3.12 19.78 -5.85
CA TYR A 168 -4.42 19.13 -6.09
C TYR A 168 -5.03 19.52 -7.44
N ARG A 169 -4.71 20.71 -7.96
CA ARG A 169 -5.27 21.20 -9.22
C ARG A 169 -4.69 20.40 -10.37
N GLN A 170 -3.37 20.28 -10.45
CA GLN A 170 -2.70 19.49 -11.47
C GLN A 170 -3.13 18.02 -11.41
N ARG A 171 -3.20 17.43 -10.21
CA ARG A 171 -3.67 16.06 -10.02
C ARG A 171 -5.09 15.85 -10.54
N ASN A 172 -6.02 16.76 -10.22
CA ASN A 172 -7.40 16.66 -10.65
C ASN A 172 -7.53 16.85 -12.17
N LEU A 173 -6.77 17.77 -12.77
CA LEU A 173 -6.75 17.98 -14.21
C LEU A 173 -6.29 16.72 -14.95
N ILE A 174 -5.17 16.11 -14.53
CA ILE A 174 -4.67 14.86 -15.13
C ILE A 174 -5.68 13.74 -15.00
N ARG A 175 -6.35 13.64 -13.85
CA ARG A 175 -7.40 12.63 -13.63
C ARG A 175 -8.58 12.82 -14.59
N ILE A 176 -9.04 14.06 -14.80
CA ILE A 176 -10.13 14.37 -15.74
C ILE A 176 -9.70 14.05 -17.17
N LEU A 177 -8.49 14.46 -17.57
CA LEU A 177 -7.95 14.19 -18.90
C LEU A 177 -7.82 12.68 -19.16
N ALA A 178 -7.36 11.91 -18.18
CA ALA A 178 -7.27 10.45 -18.28
C ALA A 178 -8.65 9.80 -18.48
N VAL A 179 -9.67 10.25 -17.73
CA VAL A 179 -11.05 9.75 -17.91
C VAL A 179 -11.59 10.11 -19.29
N LEU A 180 -11.43 11.35 -19.75
CA LEU A 180 -11.85 11.78 -21.08
C LEU A 180 -11.16 10.97 -22.18
N PHE A 181 -9.86 10.72 -22.03
CA PHE A 181 -9.10 9.89 -22.96
C PHE A 181 -9.61 8.46 -23.01
N CYS A 182 -9.89 7.83 -21.85
CA CYS A 182 -10.48 6.49 -21.80
C CYS A 182 -11.85 6.43 -22.48
N VAL A 183 -12.73 7.41 -22.22
CA VAL A 183 -14.05 7.48 -22.86
C VAL A 183 -13.93 7.61 -24.38
N LEU A 184 -13.00 8.45 -24.86
CA LEU A 184 -12.75 8.64 -26.28
C LEU A 184 -12.26 7.34 -26.94
N VAL A 185 -11.29 6.66 -26.34
CA VAL A 185 -10.76 5.38 -26.86
C VAL A 185 -11.85 4.32 -26.91
N LEU A 186 -12.65 4.16 -25.86
CA LEU A 186 -13.77 3.22 -25.84
C LEU A 186 -14.83 3.55 -26.89
N GLY A 187 -15.14 4.83 -27.09
CA GLY A 187 -16.06 5.29 -28.13
C GLY A 187 -15.56 5.00 -29.54
N LEU A 188 -14.25 5.18 -29.79
CA LEU A 188 -13.64 4.80 -31.07
C LEU A 188 -13.70 3.29 -31.29
N ILE A 189 -13.37 2.49 -30.28
CA ILE A 189 -13.46 1.02 -30.38
C ILE A 189 -14.88 0.59 -30.71
N TYR A 190 -15.89 1.15 -30.03
CA TYR A 190 -17.29 0.87 -30.32
C TYR A 190 -17.65 1.22 -31.77
N TYR A 191 -17.29 2.42 -32.24
CA TYR A 191 -17.57 2.88 -33.60
C TYR A 191 -16.89 2.04 -34.70
N PHE A 192 -15.72 1.45 -34.45
CA PHE A 192 -15.00 0.63 -35.43
C PHE A 192 -15.33 -0.87 -35.36
N VAL A 193 -16.00 -1.33 -34.29
CA VAL A 193 -16.44 -2.72 -34.12
C VAL A 193 -17.87 -2.93 -34.63
N GLU A 194 -18.71 -1.90 -34.60
CA GLU A 194 -19.94 -1.79 -35.41
C GLU A 194 -19.63 -1.43 -36.87
#